data_AF-A0A164IHL2-F1
#
_entry.id   AF-A0A164IHL2-F1
#
_cell.length_a   1.000
_cell.length_b   1.000
_cell.length_c   1.000
_cell.angle_alpha   90.00
_cell.angle_beta   90.00
_cell.angle_gamma   90.00
#
_symmetry.space_group_name_H-M   'P 1'
#
loop_
_entity.id
_entity.type
_entity.pdbx_description
1 polymer ?
#
loop_
_entity_poly.entity_id
_entity_poly.type
_entity_poly.pdbx_seq_one_letter_code
_entity_poly.pdbx_strand_id
1 'polypeptide(L)'
;DWLLVKALQRRFTANVPPFVVISCDNLTDNGHKLKNALVAFAEQSSPALANWLKQQLISPCTMVDSITPATDDALRDAVAAELGLADAWPIKREAFCQWVIEDILPADRPAWGKAGVIYASDVSAFEKAKLRLLNAPHSTMAYLGVLL
;
A
#
# COMPACT_ATOMS: atom_id res chain seq x y z
N ASP A 1 -20.05 7.22 -4.36
CA ASP A 1 -20.14 5.87 -3.78
C ASP A 1 -18.77 5.24 -3.60
N TRP A 2 -18.45 4.74 -2.41
CA TRP A 2 -17.17 4.08 -2.13
C TRP A 2 -17.24 2.58 -2.49
N LEU A 3 -16.47 2.16 -3.49
CA LEU A 3 -16.47 0.80 -4.02
C LEU A 3 -16.18 -0.25 -2.93
N LEU A 4 -15.18 0.00 -2.09
CA LEU A 4 -14.76 -0.93 -1.03
C LEU A 4 -15.88 -1.17 -0.01
N VAL A 5 -16.56 -0.11 0.45
CA VAL A 5 -17.65 -0.26 1.42
C VAL A 5 -18.85 -0.98 0.80
N LYS A 6 -19.19 -0.72 -0.47
CA LYS A 6 -20.24 -1.48 -1.17
C LYS A 6 -19.89 -2.97 -1.30
N ALA A 7 -18.63 -3.31 -1.60
CA ALA A 7 -18.19 -4.69 -1.66
C ALA A 7 -18.26 -5.37 -0.29
N LEU A 8 -17.81 -4.70 0.77
CA LEU A 8 -17.90 -5.17 2.16
C LEU A 8 -19.36 -5.33 2.62
N GLN A 9 -20.23 -4.39 2.24
CA GLN A 9 -21.66 -4.47 2.53
C GLN A 9 -22.31 -5.71 1.91
N ARG A 10 -21.98 -6.04 0.65
CA ARG A 10 -22.48 -7.26 0.00
C ARG A 10 -22.06 -8.53 0.74
N ARG A 11 -20.80 -8.56 1.21
CA ARG A 11 -20.27 -9.69 2.00
C ARG A 11 -20.96 -9.79 3.35
N PHE A 12 -21.15 -8.65 4.03
CA PHE A 12 -21.91 -8.58 5.27
C PHE A 12 -23.34 -9.14 5.10
N THR A 13 -24.07 -8.71 4.07
CA THR A 13 -25.44 -9.23 3.81
C THR A 13 -25.48 -10.70 3.44
N ALA A 14 -24.40 -11.23 2.86
CA ALA A 14 -24.27 -12.64 2.49
C ALA A 14 -23.65 -13.51 3.60
N ASN A 15 -23.40 -12.95 4.79
CA ASN A 15 -22.71 -13.62 5.90
C ASN A 15 -21.33 -14.20 5.50
N VAL A 16 -20.61 -13.47 4.65
CA VAL A 16 -19.25 -13.81 4.22
C VAL A 16 -18.25 -12.91 4.96
N PRO A 17 -17.15 -13.45 5.53
CA PRO A 17 -16.13 -12.64 6.23
C PRO A 17 -15.58 -11.51 5.36
N PRO A 18 -15.13 -10.37 5.95
CA PRO A 18 -14.52 -9.31 5.16
C PRO A 18 -13.24 -9.81 4.49
N PHE A 19 -12.87 -9.22 3.35
CA PHE A 19 -11.52 -9.40 2.82
C PHE A 19 -10.54 -8.56 3.64
N VAL A 20 -9.26 -8.96 3.63
CA VAL A 20 -8.18 -8.13 4.15
C VAL A 20 -7.99 -6.94 3.23
N VAL A 21 -7.86 -5.74 3.80
CA VAL A 21 -7.50 -4.53 3.04
C VAL A 21 -6.09 -4.11 3.42
N ILE A 22 -5.20 -4.01 2.44
CA ILE A 22 -3.80 -3.63 2.68
C ILE A 22 -3.56 -2.33 1.93
N SER A 23 -3.29 -1.24 2.66
CA SER A 23 -2.80 -0.01 2.01
C SER A 23 -1.31 -0.18 1.75
N CYS A 24 -0.88 0.20 0.55
CA CYS A 24 0.52 0.34 0.16
C CYS A 24 0.84 1.82 -0.15
N ASP A 25 0.07 2.75 0.41
CA ASP A 25 0.34 4.17 0.27
C ASP A 25 1.41 4.63 1.25
N ASN A 26 2.19 5.64 0.85
CA ASN A 26 3.25 6.24 1.66
C ASN A 26 2.67 7.21 2.71
N LEU A 27 1.89 6.67 3.64
CA LEU A 27 1.30 7.36 4.79
C LEU A 27 1.68 6.63 6.07
N THR A 28 1.87 7.35 7.17
CA THR A 28 2.03 6.72 8.48
C THR A 28 0.74 6.03 8.90
N ASP A 29 0.83 4.90 9.59
CA ASP A 29 -0.33 4.16 10.08
C ASP A 29 -1.38 3.87 8.98
N ASN A 30 -0.92 3.63 7.74
CA ASN A 30 -1.78 3.57 6.56
C ASN A 30 -2.92 2.53 6.69
N GLY A 31 -2.63 1.38 7.29
CA GLY A 31 -3.61 0.33 7.59
C GLY A 31 -4.70 0.80 8.56
N HIS A 32 -4.32 1.47 9.65
CA HIS A 32 -5.28 2.01 10.61
C HIS A 32 -6.11 3.15 9.99
N LYS A 33 -5.49 4.05 9.22
CA LYS A 33 -6.20 5.13 8.52
C LYS A 33 -7.22 4.57 7.52
N LEU A 34 -6.84 3.57 6.73
CA LEU A 34 -7.74 2.91 5.80
C LEU A 34 -8.93 2.25 6.53
N LYS A 35 -8.67 1.49 7.59
CA LYS A 35 -9.73 0.87 8.42
C LYS A 35 -10.69 1.92 8.98
N ASN A 36 -10.16 2.99 9.56
CA ASN A 36 -10.98 4.05 10.15
C ASN A 36 -11.82 4.78 9.09
N ALA A 37 -11.27 5.04 7.90
CA ALA A 37 -12.01 5.65 6.80
C ALA A 37 -13.17 4.76 6.32
N LEU A 38 -12.92 3.45 6.16
CA LEU A 38 -13.95 2.48 5.75
C LEU A 38 -15.06 2.34 6.80
N VAL A 39 -14.69 2.31 8.08
CA VAL A 39 -15.64 2.27 9.20
C VAL A 39 -16.49 3.54 9.25
N ALA A 40 -15.87 4.72 9.22
CA ALA A 40 -16.57 6.00 9.28
C ALA A 40 -17.52 6.19 8.08
N PHE A 41 -17.13 5.73 6.90
CA PHE A 41 -18.01 5.75 5.74
C PHE A 41 -19.17 4.75 5.88
N ALA A 42 -18.91 3.55 6.40
CA ALA A 42 -19.96 2.58 6.68
C ALA A 42 -20.99 3.11 7.69
N GLU A 43 -20.57 3.86 8.71
CA GLU A 43 -21.46 4.46 9.72
C GLU A 43 -22.53 5.36 9.12
N GLN A 44 -22.24 6.06 8.01
CA GLN A 44 -23.20 6.92 7.31
C GLN A 44 -24.36 6.15 6.68
N SER A 45 -24.18 4.83 6.46
CA SER A 45 -25.17 3.98 5.78
C SER A 45 -25.77 2.91 6.69
N SER A 46 -24.97 2.32 7.59
CA SER A 46 -25.38 1.22 8.45
C SER A 46 -24.47 1.12 9.68
N PRO A 47 -24.97 1.45 10.88
CA PRO A 47 -24.24 1.23 12.13
C PRO A 47 -23.85 -0.24 12.35
N ALA A 48 -24.69 -1.18 11.88
CA ALA A 48 -24.40 -2.61 11.96
C ALA A 48 -23.18 -3.01 11.11
N LEU A 49 -23.10 -2.52 9.87
CA LEU A 49 -21.94 -2.74 9.00
C LEU A 49 -20.68 -2.14 9.61
N ALA A 50 -20.75 -0.91 10.12
CA ALA A 50 -19.62 -0.26 10.75
C ALA A 50 -19.08 -1.04 11.95
N ASN A 51 -19.96 -1.51 12.84
CA ASN A 51 -19.56 -2.32 13.98
C ASN A 51 -18.94 -3.66 13.55
N TRP A 52 -19.50 -4.29 12.52
CA TRP A 52 -18.92 -5.51 11.95
C TRP A 52 -17.52 -5.26 11.38
N LEU A 53 -17.29 -4.15 10.66
CA LEU A 53 -15.97 -3.78 10.15
C LEU A 53 -14.98 -3.46 11.27
N LYS A 54 -15.40 -2.76 12.34
CA LYS A 54 -14.53 -2.47 13.49
C LYS A 54 -13.96 -3.77 14.08
N GLN A 55 -14.80 -4.79 14.21
CA GLN A 55 -14.46 -6.06 14.84
C GLN A 55 -13.70 -7.01 13.90
N GLN A 56 -14.11 -7.09 12.64
CA GLN A 56 -13.69 -8.18 11.74
C GLN A 56 -12.70 -7.75 10.66
N LEU A 57 -12.65 -6.46 10.29
CA LEU A 57 -11.80 -6.01 9.20
C LEU A 57 -10.33 -6.00 9.64
N ILE A 58 -9.52 -6.80 8.95
CA ILE A 58 -8.07 -6.82 9.07
C ILE A 58 -7.49 -5.81 8.08
N SER A 59 -6.69 -4.88 8.59
CA SER A 59 -6.04 -3.82 7.82
C SER A 59 -4.65 -3.52 8.40
N PRO A 60 -3.62 -4.30 8.02
CA PRO A 60 -2.28 -4.13 8.56
C PRO A 60 -1.66 -2.83 8.07
N CYS A 61 -0.87 -2.18 8.93
CA CYS A 61 0.02 -1.12 8.49
C CYS A 61 1.15 -1.69 7.63
N THR A 62 1.62 -0.90 6.66
CA THR A 62 2.73 -1.28 5.79
C THR A 62 3.72 -0.14 5.60
N MET A 63 4.99 -0.50 5.48
CA MET A 63 6.02 0.37 4.92
C MET A 63 6.40 -0.20 3.55
N VAL A 64 6.26 0.61 2.50
CA VAL A 64 6.69 0.27 1.14
C VAL A 64 7.79 1.22 0.69
N ASP A 65 8.80 0.66 0.02
CA ASP A 65 9.90 1.45 -0.53
C ASP A 65 10.40 0.87 -1.85
N SER A 66 10.33 1.70 -2.89
CA SER A 66 10.80 1.43 -4.25
C SER A 66 10.60 2.70 -5.08
N ILE A 67 11.68 3.42 -5.36
CA ILE A 67 11.66 4.53 -6.32
C ILE A 67 11.28 3.96 -7.69
N THR A 68 10.14 4.41 -8.20
CA THR A 68 9.51 3.91 -9.44
C THR A 68 9.08 5.13 -10.27
N PRO A 69 9.96 5.66 -11.12
CA PRO A 69 9.61 6.77 -12.00
C PRO A 69 8.47 6.42 -12.94
N ALA A 70 7.69 7.41 -13.35
CA ALA A 70 6.69 7.23 -14.39
C ALA A 70 7.35 6.79 -15.71
N THR A 71 6.66 5.91 -16.44
CA THR A 71 7.06 5.51 -17.78
C THR A 71 6.91 6.67 -18.75
N ASP A 72 7.94 6.88 -19.57
CA ASP A 72 8.00 7.84 -20.66
C ASP A 72 8.37 7.13 -21.97
N ASP A 73 8.28 7.85 -23.10
CA ASP A 73 8.63 7.30 -24.41
C ASP A 73 10.11 6.89 -24.49
N ALA A 74 11.00 7.65 -23.81
CA ALA A 74 12.41 7.30 -23.73
C ALA A 74 12.65 5.93 -23.09
N LEU A 75 11.92 5.59 -22.01
CA LEU A 75 11.98 4.26 -21.42
C LEU A 75 11.44 3.18 -22.35
N ARG A 76 10.32 3.46 -23.05
CA ARG A 76 9.73 2.51 -24.01
C ARG A 76 10.73 2.16 -25.12
N ASP A 77 11.37 3.17 -25.70
CA ASP A 77 12.38 3.00 -26.75
C ASP A 77 13.61 2.25 -26.24
N ALA A 78 14.09 2.57 -25.02
CA ALA A 78 15.23 1.88 -24.41
C ALA A 78 14.95 0.39 -24.16
N VAL A 79 13.77 0.05 -23.65
CA VAL A 79 13.36 -1.34 -23.41
C VAL A 79 13.22 -2.10 -24.73
N ALA A 80 12.64 -1.47 -25.76
CA ALA A 80 12.51 -2.08 -27.08
C ALA A 80 13.88 -2.36 -27.72
N ALA A 81 14.83 -1.44 -27.59
CA ALA A 81 16.19 -1.61 -28.10
C ALA A 81 16.96 -2.73 -27.36
N GLU A 82 16.84 -2.80 -26.04
CA GLU A 82 17.59 -3.77 -25.21
C GLU A 82 17.02 -5.19 -25.30
N LEU A 83 15.69 -5.34 -25.28
CA LEU A 83 15.03 -6.64 -25.23
C LEU A 83 14.57 -7.14 -26.61
N GLY A 84 14.57 -6.27 -27.63
CA GLY A 84 13.99 -6.57 -28.94
C GLY A 84 12.46 -6.75 -28.92
N LEU A 85 11.80 -6.30 -27.86
CA LEU A 85 10.36 -6.47 -27.62
C LEU A 85 9.68 -5.13 -27.41
N ALA A 86 8.58 -4.90 -28.13
CA ALA A 86 7.74 -3.73 -27.92
C ALA A 86 6.85 -3.92 -26.69
N ASP A 87 7.29 -3.41 -25.54
CA ASP A 87 6.44 -3.28 -24.35
C ASP A 87 5.66 -1.95 -24.41
N ALA A 88 4.33 -2.04 -24.35
CA ALA A 88 3.48 -0.85 -24.41
C ALA A 88 3.61 0.02 -23.15
N TRP A 89 3.95 -0.57 -22.00
CA TRP A 89 4.06 0.16 -20.74
C TRP A 89 5.07 -0.48 -19.76
N PRO A 90 6.36 -0.43 -20.08
CA PRO A 90 7.40 -0.96 -19.20
C PRO A 90 7.52 -0.12 -17.93
N ILE A 91 7.75 -0.78 -16.79
CA ILE A 91 7.98 -0.12 -15.50
C ILE A 91 9.47 -0.23 -15.15
N LYS A 92 10.13 0.93 -14.99
CA LYS A 92 11.47 1.00 -14.39
C LYS A 92 11.34 1.29 -12.90
N ARG A 93 12.19 0.63 -12.11
CA ARG A 93 12.43 0.95 -10.71
C ARG A 93 13.91 0.82 -10.42
N GLU A 94 14.34 1.35 -9.28
CA GLU A 94 15.68 1.09 -8.75
C GLU A 94 15.92 -0.42 -8.45
N ALA A 95 17.10 -0.80 -7.97
CA ALA A 95 17.37 -2.19 -7.57
C ALA A 95 16.96 -2.49 -6.11
N PHE A 96 16.90 -1.47 -5.25
CA PHE A 96 16.48 -1.60 -3.85
C PHE A 96 14.96 -1.65 -3.72
N CYS A 97 14.40 -2.63 -3.00
CA CYS A 97 12.99 -2.62 -2.65
C CYS A 97 12.81 -3.18 -1.25
N GLN A 98 11.85 -2.63 -0.50
CA GLN A 98 11.51 -3.12 0.81
C GLN A 98 9.99 -3.06 1.02
N TRP A 99 9.45 -4.11 1.59
CA TRP A 99 8.06 -4.15 2.02
C TRP A 99 7.98 -4.78 3.40
N VAL A 100 7.53 -3.99 4.37
CA VAL A 100 7.28 -4.42 5.75
C VAL A 100 5.78 -4.39 5.98
N ILE A 101 5.24 -5.46 6.56
CA ILE A 101 3.81 -5.60 6.83
C ILE A 101 3.60 -5.98 8.29
N GLU A 102 2.60 -5.38 8.94
CA GLU A 102 2.16 -5.75 10.27
C GLU A 102 1.66 -7.22 10.29
N ASP A 103 2.16 -8.01 11.23
CA ASP A 103 1.90 -9.46 11.29
C ASP A 103 0.55 -9.80 11.95
N ILE A 104 -0.53 -9.25 11.39
CA ILE A 104 -1.93 -9.53 11.79
C ILE A 104 -2.72 -10.20 10.66
N LEU A 105 -2.02 -10.65 9.61
CA LEU A 105 -2.61 -11.26 8.43
C LEU A 105 -3.05 -12.71 8.70
N PRO A 106 -4.16 -13.17 8.09
CA PRO A 106 -4.59 -14.57 8.12
C PRO A 106 -3.49 -15.57 7.71
N ALA A 107 -3.60 -16.80 8.21
CA ALA A 107 -2.62 -17.87 7.94
C ALA A 107 -2.58 -18.30 6.46
N ASP A 108 -3.65 -18.08 5.70
CA ASP A 108 -3.75 -18.37 4.27
C ASP A 108 -3.19 -17.23 3.39
N ARG A 109 -2.50 -16.24 3.97
CA ARG A 109 -1.79 -15.21 3.20
C ARG A 109 -0.75 -15.80 2.25
N PRO A 110 -0.47 -15.17 1.11
CA PRO A 110 0.64 -15.58 0.25
C PRO A 110 1.97 -15.63 1.01
N ALA A 111 2.86 -16.53 0.60
CA ALA A 111 4.17 -16.73 1.23
C ALA A 111 5.16 -15.60 0.86
N TRP A 112 4.78 -14.33 1.05
CA TRP A 112 5.57 -13.16 0.67
C TRP A 112 6.93 -13.07 1.39
N GLY A 113 7.06 -13.70 2.56
CA GLY A 113 8.37 -13.86 3.22
C GLY A 113 9.41 -14.55 2.33
N LYS A 114 9.01 -15.47 1.44
CA LYS A 114 9.90 -16.09 0.46
C LYS A 114 10.33 -15.13 -0.66
N ALA A 115 9.61 -14.03 -0.84
CA ALA A 115 9.91 -12.96 -1.78
C ALA A 115 10.58 -11.74 -1.10
N GLY A 116 11.00 -11.87 0.17
CA GLY A 116 11.74 -10.83 0.89
C GLY A 116 10.88 -9.86 1.71
N VAL A 117 9.56 -10.08 1.81
CA VAL A 117 8.70 -9.28 2.69
C VAL A 117 9.00 -9.56 4.14
N ILE A 118 9.08 -8.49 4.94
CA ILE A 118 9.34 -8.57 6.37
C ILE A 118 8.01 -8.45 7.11
N TYR A 119 7.71 -9.42 7.96
CA TYR A 119 6.58 -9.32 8.89
C TYR A 119 7.08 -8.74 10.22
N ALA A 120 6.42 -7.70 10.72
CA ALA A 120 6.79 -7.03 11.95
C ALA A 120 5.58 -6.90 12.88
N SER A 121 5.82 -6.99 14.20
CA SER A 121 4.78 -6.72 15.19
C SER A 121 4.50 -5.22 15.37
N ASP A 122 5.46 -4.35 15.03
CA ASP A 122 5.32 -2.89 15.02
C ASP A 122 6.02 -2.31 13.79
N VAL A 123 5.23 -1.84 12.84
CA VAL A 123 5.69 -1.25 11.57
C VAL A 123 6.10 0.21 11.76
N SER A 124 5.63 0.89 12.81
CA SER A 124 5.82 2.33 13.02
C SER A 124 7.29 2.72 13.17
N ALA A 125 8.13 1.81 13.70
CA ALA A 125 9.57 2.00 13.79
C ALA A 125 10.25 2.09 12.40
N PHE A 126 9.83 1.22 11.47
CA PHE A 126 10.34 1.19 10.09
C PHE A 126 9.81 2.39 9.29
N GLU A 127 8.53 2.75 9.45
CA GLU A 127 7.94 3.95 8.83
C GLU A 127 8.68 5.22 9.24
N LYS A 128 8.93 5.40 10.55
CA LYS A 128 9.64 6.58 11.08
C LYS A 128 11.06 6.67 10.54
N ALA A 129 11.77 5.55 10.44
CA ALA A 129 13.12 5.52 9.88
C ALA A 129 13.11 5.92 8.40
N LYS A 130 12.23 5.30 7.58
CA LYS A 130 12.10 5.59 6.16
C LYS A 130 11.70 7.04 5.89
N LEU A 131 10.72 7.56 6.62
CA LEU A 131 10.26 8.94 6.47
C LEU A 131 11.34 9.96 6.79
N ARG A 132 12.13 9.71 7.85
CA ARG A 132 13.16 10.66 8.31
C ARG A 132 14.47 10.56 7.53
N LEU A 133 14.88 9.36 7.15
CA LEU A 133 16.19 9.12 6.55
C LEU A 133 16.16 9.11 5.02
N LEU A 134 15.03 8.81 4.40
CA LEU A 134 14.91 8.76 2.95
C LEU A 134 14.02 9.89 2.41
N ASN A 135 12.75 9.96 2.84
CA ASN A 135 11.79 10.91 2.26
C ASN A 135 12.14 12.38 2.58
N ALA A 136 12.67 12.66 3.78
CA ALA A 136 13.01 14.03 4.18
C ALA A 136 14.21 14.59 3.38
N PRO A 137 15.35 13.89 3.23
CA PRO A 137 16.41 14.33 2.34
C PRO A 137 15.96 14.47 0.89
N HIS A 138 15.15 13.54 0.38
CA HIS A 138 14.68 13.59 -1.01
C HIS A 138 13.84 14.84 -1.28
N SER A 139 12.89 15.14 -0.39
CA SER A 139 12.10 16.38 -0.46
C SER A 139 12.98 17.63 -0.36
N THR A 140 13.97 17.62 0.55
CA THR A 140 14.88 18.75 0.75
C THR A 140 15.71 19.04 -0.51
N MET A 141 16.29 17.98 -1.11
CA MET A 141 17.06 18.10 -2.35
C MET A 141 16.19 18.56 -3.52
N ALA A 142 14.96 18.05 -3.65
CA ALA A 142 14.05 18.46 -4.71
C ALA A 142 13.71 19.96 -4.61
N TYR A 143 13.36 20.46 -3.42
CA TYR A 143 12.99 21.87 -3.26
C TYR A 143 14.19 22.82 -3.37
N LEU A 144 15.34 22.47 -2.81
CA LEU A 144 16.56 23.28 -2.96
C LEU A 144 17.07 23.27 -4.41
N GLY A 145 17.00 22.12 -5.09
CA GLY A 145 17.43 21.99 -6.49
C GLY A 145 16.56 22.75 -7.48
N VAL A 146 15.29 23.02 -7.15
CA VAL A 146 14.42 23.91 -7.96
C VAL A 146 14.78 25.39 -7.78
N LEU A 147 15.37 25.75 -6.64
CA LEU A 147 15.74 27.14 -6.32
C LEU A 147 17.15 27.54 -6.80
N LEU A 148 17.99 26.56 -7.12
CA LEU A 148 19.35 26.72 -7.64
C LEU A 148 19.38 26.58 -9.16
#